data_AF-A0A1F4Q031-F1
#
_entry.id   AF-A0A1F4Q031-F1
#
_cell.length_a   1.000
_cell.length_b   1.000
_cell.length_c   1.000
_cell.angle_alpha   90.00
_cell.angle_beta   90.00
_cell.angle_gamma   90.00
#
_symmetry.space_group_name_H-M   'P 1'
#
loop_
_entity.id
_entity.type
_entity.pdbx_description
1 polymer ?
#
loop_
_entity_poly.entity_id
_entity_poly.type
_entity_poly.pdbx_seq_one_letter_code
_entity_poly.pdbx_strand_id
1 'polypeptide(L)'
;MLAGVENITGFGVWLLVHGQEYFLDYNNYPYFRHKTVEAIKNLHLLHGYHLYWPDLDVDLEIDNLKNPEKYPLKSKMSAAGR
;
A
#
# COMPACT_ATOMS: atom_id res chain seq x y z
N MET A 1 6.44 -3.44 -17.29
CA MET A 1 6.72 -2.77 -15.99
C MET A 1 6.11 -3.64 -14.90
N LEU A 2 6.90 -4.06 -13.91
CA LEU A 2 6.50 -5.13 -12.98
C LEU A 2 5.78 -4.60 -11.72
N ALA A 3 6.26 -3.55 -11.07
CA ALA A 3 5.53 -2.79 -10.06
C ALA A 3 6.23 -1.44 -9.84
N GLY A 4 5.49 -0.38 -9.50
CA GLY A 4 6.07 0.93 -9.21
C GLY A 4 5.10 1.87 -8.51
N VAL A 5 5.64 2.92 -7.90
CA VAL A 5 4.86 4.02 -7.32
C VAL A 5 4.76 5.14 -8.35
N GLU A 6 3.54 5.40 -8.83
CA GLU A 6 3.28 6.43 -9.85
C GLU A 6 3.14 7.82 -9.22
N ASN A 7 2.44 7.91 -8.09
CA ASN A 7 2.16 9.19 -7.47
C ASN A 7 1.98 9.07 -5.95
N ILE A 8 2.32 10.14 -5.24
CA ILE A 8 2.12 10.27 -3.79
C ILE A 8 1.36 11.56 -3.55
N THR A 9 0.21 11.44 -2.91
CA THR A 9 -0.71 12.56 -2.67
C THR A 9 -0.90 12.79 -1.17
N GLY A 10 -1.61 13.86 -0.81
CA GLY A 10 -2.04 14.09 0.57
C GLY A 10 -3.04 13.05 1.11
N PHE A 11 -3.63 12.23 0.24
CA PHE A 11 -4.66 11.24 0.61
C PHE A 11 -4.15 9.80 0.61
N GLY A 12 -3.08 9.51 -0.13
CA GLY A 12 -2.58 8.15 -0.32
C GLY A 12 -1.53 8.03 -1.42
N VAL A 13 -1.18 6.78 -1.73
CA VAL A 13 -0.15 6.40 -2.70
C VAL A 13 -0.79 5.67 -3.89
N TRP A 14 -0.41 6.04 -5.10
CA TRP A 14 -0.77 5.33 -6.32
C TRP A 14 0.32 4.37 -6.74
N LEU A 15 -0.05 3.12 -6.97
CA LEU A 15 0.81 2.06 -7.46
C LEU A 15 0.37 1.62 -8.85
N LEU A 16 1.34 1.29 -9.70
CA LEU A 16 1.10 0.60 -10.97
C LEU A 16 1.76 -0.76 -10.89
N VAL A 17 0.96 -1.84 -10.89
CA VAL A 17 1.44 -3.21 -10.77
C VAL A 17 0.84 -4.05 -11.88
N HIS A 18 1.69 -4.70 -12.68
CA HIS A 18 1.27 -5.45 -13.88
C HIS A 18 0.34 -4.69 -14.83
N GLY A 19 0.50 -3.37 -14.94
CA GLY A 19 -0.33 -2.50 -15.79
C GLY A 19 -1.70 -2.15 -15.20
N GLN A 20 -1.95 -2.49 -13.93
CA GLN A 20 -3.15 -2.08 -13.19
C GLN A 20 -2.78 -1.08 -12.10
N GLU A 21 -3.59 -0.03 -11.97
CA GLU A 21 -3.43 0.98 -10.94
C GLU A 21 -4.16 0.57 -9.65
N TYR A 22 -3.49 0.79 -8.52
CA TYR A 22 -4.03 0.58 -7.17
C TYR A 22 -3.81 1.82 -6.33
N PHE A 23 -4.84 2.25 -5.61
CA PHE A 23 -4.74 3.37 -4.68
C PHE A 23 -4.70 2.85 -3.24
N LEU A 24 -3.61 3.17 -2.54
CA LEU A 24 -3.45 2.91 -1.11
C LEU A 24 -3.79 4.18 -0.34
N ASP A 25 -5.03 4.28 0.14
CA ASP A 25 -5.43 5.41 0.97
C ASP A 25 -4.82 5.33 2.37
N TYR A 26 -4.52 6.49 2.97
CA TYR A 26 -3.90 6.51 4.30
C TYR A 26 -4.83 6.11 5.45
N ASN A 27 -6.13 5.90 5.23
CA ASN A 27 -7.02 5.42 6.30
C ASN A 27 -6.87 3.89 6.46
N ASN A 28 -6.76 3.17 5.34
CA ASN A 28 -6.51 1.73 5.32
C ASN A 28 -5.03 1.38 5.44
N TYR A 29 -4.15 2.23 4.90
CA TYR A 29 -2.70 2.04 4.88
C TYR A 29 -1.96 3.21 5.56
N PRO A 30 -2.14 3.40 6.89
CA PRO A 30 -1.56 4.54 7.60
C PRO A 30 -0.03 4.51 7.66
N TYR A 31 0.60 3.36 7.39
CA TYR A 31 2.05 3.14 7.47
C TYR A 31 2.86 4.04 6.51
N PHE A 32 2.23 4.47 5.41
CA PHE A 32 2.83 5.39 4.44
C PHE A 32 2.69 6.87 4.84
N ARG A 33 1.81 7.18 5.80
CA ARG A 33 1.59 8.55 6.27
C ARG A 33 2.85 9.04 7.00
N HIS A 34 3.37 10.19 6.60
CA HIS A 34 4.59 10.82 7.15
C HIS A 34 5.92 10.09 6.84
N LYS A 35 5.94 9.20 5.85
CA LYS A 35 7.20 8.60 5.36
C LYS A 35 7.82 9.46 4.26
N THR A 36 9.13 9.31 4.06
CA THR A 36 9.84 10.03 3.01
C THR A 36 9.43 9.51 1.63
N VAL A 37 9.44 10.39 0.63
CA VAL A 37 9.16 9.99 -0.76
C VAL A 37 10.11 8.89 -1.22
N GLU A 38 11.38 8.94 -0.80
CA GLU A 38 12.39 7.93 -1.12
C GLU A 38 12.00 6.55 -0.56
N ALA A 39 11.64 6.47 0.72
CA ALA A 39 11.22 5.22 1.34
C ALA A 39 9.93 4.67 0.72
N ILE A 40 8.97 5.53 0.36
CA ILE A 40 7.74 5.10 -0.33
C ILE A 40 8.06 4.62 -1.75
N LYS A 41 9.01 5.24 -2.46
CA LYS A 41 9.39 4.82 -3.81
C LYS A 41 10.27 3.56 -3.84
N ASN A 42 10.87 3.17 -2.72
CA ASN A 42 11.65 1.95 -2.58
C ASN A 42 10.76 0.70 -2.51
N LEU A 43 9.98 0.47 -3.57
CA LEU A 43 9.08 -0.67 -3.70
C LEU A 43 9.77 -1.83 -4.41
N HIS A 44 9.77 -3.00 -3.77
CA HIS A 44 10.25 -4.25 -4.34
C HIS A 44 9.08 -5.19 -4.64
N LEU A 45 9.04 -5.75 -5.86
CA LEU A 45 8.13 -6.84 -6.19
C LEU A 45 8.83 -8.18 -6.04
N LEU A 46 8.43 -8.94 -5.03
CA LEU A 46 8.91 -10.29 -4.75
C LEU A 46 7.95 -11.32 -5.37
N HIS A 47 8.52 -12.36 -5.98
CA HIS A 47 7.79 -13.51 -6.55
C HIS A 47 6.69 -13.17 -7.58
N GLY A 48 6.62 -11.92 -8.05
CA GLY A 48 5.61 -11.45 -8.99
C GLY A 48 4.25 -11.09 -8.37
N TYR A 49 4.04 -11.30 -7.07
CA TYR A 49 2.75 -11.04 -6.41
C TYR A 49 2.84 -10.36 -5.04
N HIS A 50 4.04 -10.18 -4.51
CA HIS A 50 4.25 -9.67 -3.16
C HIS A 50 5.00 -8.34 -3.22
N LEU A 51 4.36 -7.26 -2.78
CA LEU A 51 4.92 -5.92 -2.71
C LEU A 51 5.61 -5.74 -1.35
N TYR A 52 6.84 -5.24 -1.36
CA TYR A 52 7.62 -5.08 -0.15
C TYR A 52 8.35 -3.74 -0.14
N TRP A 53 8.22 -3.00 0.96
CA TRP A 53 8.94 -1.76 1.23
C TRP A 53 9.94 -2.01 2.37
N PRO A 54 11.23 -2.29 2.07
CA PRO A 54 12.22 -2.60 3.10
C PRO A 54 12.43 -1.45 4.10
N ASP A 55 12.39 -0.20 3.65
CA ASP A 55 12.60 0.96 4.52
C ASP A 55 11.42 1.25 5.46
N LEU A 56 10.24 0.71 5.12
CA LEU A 56 9.01 0.90 5.89
C LEU A 56 8.68 -0.30 6.75
N ASP A 57 9.32 -1.44 6.50
CA ASP A 57 8.95 -2.76 7.03
C ASP A 57 7.48 -3.09 6.76
N VAL A 58 7.04 -2.81 5.52
CA VAL A 58 5.65 -3.02 5.07
C VAL A 58 5.64 -3.99 3.90
N ASP A 59 4.83 -5.03 4.02
CA ASP A 59 4.51 -5.99 2.97
C ASP A 59 3.02 -5.98 2.61
N LEU A 60 2.70 -6.13 1.32
CA LEU A 60 1.35 -6.22 0.80
C LEU A 60 1.27 -7.24 -0.34
N GLU A 61 0.25 -8.08 -0.32
CA GLU A 61 -0.05 -8.96 -1.46
C GLU A 61 -0.94 -8.27 -2.48
N ILE A 62 -0.66 -8.46 -3.77
CA ILE A 62 -1.49 -7.92 -4.85
C ILE A 62 -2.93 -8.47 -4.77
N ASP A 63 -3.12 -9.72 -4.32
CA ASP A 63 -4.47 -10.30 -4.22
C ASP A 63 -5.34 -9.55 -3.20
N ASN A 64 -4.74 -9.06 -2.11
CA ASN A 64 -5.43 -8.22 -1.12
C ASN A 64 -5.87 -6.88 -1.74
N LEU A 65 -5.08 -6.33 -2.67
CA LEU A 65 -5.44 -5.09 -3.38
C LEU A 65 -6.54 -5.32 -4.42
N LYS A 66 -6.60 -6.50 -5.03
CA LYS A 66 -7.62 -6.87 -6.02
C LYS A 66 -8.95 -7.26 -5.40
N ASN A 67 -8.92 -7.95 -4.25
CA ASN A 67 -10.10 -8.49 -3.57
C ASN A 67 -10.11 -8.08 -2.08
N PRO A 68 -10.20 -6.78 -1.76
CA PRO A 68 -10.17 -6.30 -0.38
C PRO A 68 -11.29 -6.89 0.50
N GLU A 69 -12.41 -7.31 -0.10
CA GLU A 69 -13.53 -7.98 0.58
C GLU A 69 -13.21 -9.41 1.04
N LYS A 70 -12.26 -10.10 0.39
CA LYS A 70 -11.80 -11.43 0.83
C LYS A 70 -10.89 -11.35 2.05
N TYR A 71 -10.20 -10.21 2.20
CA TYR A 71 -9.25 -9.94 3.26
C TYR A 71 -9.66 -8.68 4.00
N PRO A 72 -10.80 -8.70 4.74
CA PRO A 72 -11.21 -7.53 5.50
C PRO A 72 -10.08 -7.17 6.47
N LEU A 73 -9.44 -6.03 6.23
CA LEU A 73 -8.40 -5.48 7.08
C LEU A 73 -8.97 -5.42 8.50
N LYS A 74 -8.55 -6.35 9.36
CA LYS A 74 -8.95 -6.37 10.77
C LYS A 74 -8.14 -5.33 11.56
N SER A 75 -8.09 -4.09 11.10
CA SER A 75 -7.67 -2.96 11.92
C SER A 75 -8.92 -2.25 12.44
N LYS A 76 -9.63 -2.90 13.39
CA LYS A 76 -10.47 -2.15 14.32
C LYS A 76 -9.54 -1.30 15.18
N MET A 77 -9.18 -0.10 14.70
CA MET A 77 -9.05 1.00 15.63
C MET A 77 -10.46 1.34 16.05
N SER A 78 -10.81 0.82 17.22
CA SER A 78 -12.00 1.14 17.97
C SER A 78 -12.29 2.64 17.87
N ALA A 79 -13.54 2.96 17.54
CA ALA A 79 -14.11 4.26 17.81
C ALA A 79 -13.76 4.67 19.26
N ALA A 80 -12.89 5.65 19.41
CA ALA A 80 -12.87 6.55 20.55
C ALA A 80 -13.29 7.89 19.95
N GLY A 81 -14.47 8.44 20.19
CA GLY A 81 -15.31 8.35 21.37
C GLY A 81 -15.65 9.81 21.70
N ARG A 82 -16.90 10.19 21.39
CA ARG A 82 -17.51 11.53 21.45
C ARG A 82 -17.33 12.41 20.22
#